data_AF-A0AAE0DUW6-F1
#
_entry.id   AF-A0AAE0DUW6-F1
#
_cell.length_a   1.000
_cell.length_b   1.000
_cell.length_c   1.000
_cell.angle_alpha   90.00
_cell.angle_beta   90.00
_cell.angle_gamma   90.00
#
_symmetry.space_group_name_H-M   'P 1'
#
loop_
_entity.id
_entity.type
_entity.pdbx_description
1 polymer ?
#
loop_
_entity_poly.entity_id
_entity_poly.type
_entity_poly.pdbx_seq_one_letter_code
_entity_poly.pdbx_strand_id
1 'polypeptide(L)' 'MHVFDRPFYTNVVYPFPLDPPHVLADNLTGCYRTYFYIPKEWQGRRIFLLFEAVDSAVCAWINGVPLGYRYLMHA' A
#
# COMPACT_ATOMS: atom_id res chain seq x y z
N MET A 1 8.16 -11.47 -9.84
CA MET A 1 8.45 -10.02 -9.90
C MET A 1 7.97 -9.52 -11.25
N HIS A 2 7.00 -8.62 -11.28
CA HIS A 2 6.62 -7.94 -12.52
C HIS A 2 7.51 -6.69 -12.65
N VAL A 3 8.07 -6.45 -13.84
CA VAL A 3 9.05 -5.36 -14.04
C VAL A 3 8.30 -4.06 -14.30
N PHE A 4 8.06 -3.30 -13.23
CA PHE A 4 7.49 -1.95 -13.30
C PHE A 4 8.52 -0.87 -12.96
N ASP A 5 9.54 -1.21 -12.18
CA ASP A 5 10.76 -0.43 -11.99
C ASP A 5 11.93 -1.32 -11.54
N ARG A 6 13.09 -0.71 -11.27
CA ARG A 6 14.34 -1.34 -10.87
C ARG A 6 14.44 -1.39 -9.34
N PRO A 7 14.83 -2.53 -8.77
CA PRO A 7 15.10 -2.61 -7.33
C PRO A 7 16.34 -1.79 -6.99
N PHE A 8 16.28 -1.07 -5.87
CA PHE A 8 17.45 -0.43 -5.26
C PHE A 8 18.09 -1.38 -4.25
N TYR A 9 19.42 -1.53 -4.32
CA TYR A 9 20.20 -2.26 -3.33
C TYR A 9 21.25 -1.32 -2.75
N THR A 10 21.06 -0.90 -1.52
CA THR A 10 21.99 -0.06 -0.77
C THR A 10 22.22 -0.67 0.61
N ASN A 11 23.40 -0.43 1.20
CA ASN A 11 23.73 -0.93 2.53
C ASN A 11 23.38 0.10 3.61
N VAL A 12 24.04 1.28 3.59
CA VAL A 12 23.89 2.32 4.62
C VAL A 12 23.22 3.59 4.08
N VAL A 13 23.44 3.91 2.79
CA VAL A 13 22.93 5.13 2.19
C VAL A 13 21.47 4.95 1.76
N TYR A 14 20.62 5.94 2.04
CA TYR A 14 19.26 5.98 1.52
C TYR A 14 19.29 6.05 -0.02
N PRO A 15 18.37 5.37 -0.72
CA PRO A 15 18.27 5.45 -2.18
C PRO A 15 17.66 6.78 -2.66
N PHE A 16 17.43 7.73 -1.76
CA PHE A 16 16.86 9.06 -2.02
C PHE A 16 17.53 10.12 -1.11
N PRO A 17 17.43 11.42 -1.43
CA PRO A 17 17.97 12.50 -0.61
C PRO A 17 17.43 12.47 0.83
N LEU A 18 18.32 12.64 1.81
CA LEU A 18 17.95 12.63 3.23
C LEU A 18 17.44 14.01 3.66
N ASP A 19 16.12 14.21 3.56
CA ASP A 19 15.42 15.42 4.03
C ASP A 19 14.13 15.09 4.81
N PRO A 20 14.21 14.50 6.02
CA PRO A 20 13.01 14.15 6.77
C PRO A 20 12.19 15.38 7.20
N PRO A 21 10.84 15.33 7.16
CA PRO A 21 9.99 14.18 6.84
C PRO A 21 9.63 14.05 5.34
N HIS A 22 10.29 14.81 4.46
CA HIS A 22 9.95 14.88 3.04
C HIS A 22 10.50 13.69 2.26
N VAL A 23 9.68 13.20 1.34
CA VAL A 23 10.06 12.21 0.32
C VAL A 23 10.17 12.88 -1.04
N LEU A 24 10.72 12.16 -2.03
CA LEU A 24 10.75 12.64 -3.41
C LEU A 24 9.34 12.93 -3.93
N ALA A 25 9.19 14.05 -4.67
CA ALA A 25 7.93 14.39 -5.32
C ALA A 25 7.53 13.35 -6.38
N ASP A 26 8.52 12.80 -7.09
CA ASP A 26 8.35 11.68 -8.01
C ASP A 26 8.56 10.37 -7.27
N ASN A 27 7.51 9.91 -6.58
CA ASN A 27 7.51 8.65 -5.83
C ASN A 27 6.69 7.60 -6.57
N LEU A 28 7.34 6.49 -6.93
CA LEU A 28 6.72 5.39 -7.65
C LEU A 28 5.48 4.90 -6.91
N THR A 29 4.35 4.94 -7.61
CA THR A 29 3.04 4.63 -7.01
C THR A 29 2.42 3.46 -7.76
N GLY A 30 2.22 2.35 -7.05
CA GLY A 30 1.49 1.19 -7.56
C GLY A 30 -0.02 1.36 -7.42
N CYS A 31 -0.75 1.32 -8.53
CA CYS A 31 -2.21 1.35 -8.54
C CYS A 31 -2.78 -0.04 -8.81
N TYR A 32 -3.35 -0.67 -7.78
CA TYR A 32 -3.96 -1.99 -7.87
C TYR A 32 -5.48 -1.89 -7.79
N ARG A 33 -6.18 -2.68 -8.62
CA ARG A 33 -7.64 -2.76 -8.60
C ARG A 33 -8.08 -4.20 -8.76
N THR A 34 -9.01 -4.62 -7.92
CA THR A 34 -9.63 -5.93 -7.99
C THR A 34 -11.12 -5.84 -7.73
N TYR A 35 -11.85 -6.85 -8.19
CA TYR A 35 -13.29 -7.03 -7.95
C TYR A 35 -13.49 -8.34 -7.20
N PHE A 36 -14.36 -8.32 -6.20
CA PHE A 36 -14.72 -9.50 -5.43
C PHE A 36 -16.19 -9.42 -5.03
N TYR A 37 -16.78 -10.58 -4.73
CA TYR A 37 -18.15 -10.70 -4.24
C TYR A 37 -18.12 -11.12 -2.77
N ILE A 38 -19.01 -10.55 -1.97
CA ILE A 38 -19.23 -11.02 -0.59
C ILE A 38 -20.22 -12.19 -0.64
N PRO A 39 -19.87 -13.38 -0.11
CA PRO A 39 -20.77 -14.52 -0.06
C PRO A 39 -22.04 -14.21 0.75
N LYS A 40 -23.18 -14.76 0.35
CA LYS A 40 -24.48 -14.51 1.03
C LYS A 40 -24.45 -14.99 2.49
N GLU A 41 -23.66 -16.02 2.78
CA GLU A 41 -23.48 -16.65 4.09
C GLU A 41 -22.83 -15.71 5.13
N TRP A 42 -22.26 -14.58 4.67
CA TRP A 42 -21.65 -13.55 5.52
C TRP A 42 -22.66 -12.47 5.95
N GLN A 43 -23.90 -12.54 5.50
CA GLN A 43 -24.94 -11.58 5.87
C GLN A 43 -25.08 -11.47 7.40
N GLY A 44 -25.13 -10.24 7.90
CA GLY A 44 -25.21 -9.94 9.34
C GLY A 44 -23.89 -10.05 10.11
N ARG A 45 -22.78 -10.42 9.48
CA ARG A 45 -21.46 -10.49 10.11
C ARG A 45 -20.70 -9.17 9.99
N ARG A 46 -19.76 -8.95 10.91
CA ARG A 46 -18.74 -7.92 10.75
C ARG A 46 -17.65 -8.44 9.80
N ILE A 47 -17.37 -7.69 8.75
CA ILE A 47 -16.40 -8.05 7.72
C ILE A 47 -15.20 -7.10 7.83
N PHE A 48 -13.99 -7.65 7.70
CA PHE A 48 -12.75 -6.88 7.73
C PHE A 48 -12.00 -7.07 6.40
N LEU A 49 -11.47 -5.98 5.85
CA LEU A 49 -10.48 -6.03 4.79
C LEU A 49 -9.10 -5.94 5.44
N LEU A 50 -8.29 -6.99 5.29
CA LEU A 50 -6.96 -7.09 5.86
C LEU A 50 -5.91 -6.98 4.76
N PHE A 51 -4.96 -6.06 4.93
CA PHE A 51 -3.71 -6.05 4.20
C PHE A 51 -2.63 -6.57 5.16
N GLU A 52 -2.11 -7.77 4.92
CA GLU A 52 -1.08 -8.36 5.81
C GLU A 52 0.23 -7.58 5.75
N ALA A 53 0.63 -7.15 4.56
CA ALA A 53 1.79 -6.30 4.35
C ALA A 53 1.55 -5.37 3.16
N VAL A 54 2.00 -4.13 3.30
CA VAL A 54 2.19 -3.15 2.23
C VAL A 54 3.50 -2.44 2.51
N ASP A 55 4.27 -2.15 1.46
CA ASP A 55 5.52 -1.41 1.58
C ASP A 55 5.50 -0.26 0.55
N SER A 56 5.64 1.01 0.94
CA SER A 56 5.86 1.54 2.30
C SER A 56 4.61 2.14 2.96
N ALA A 57 3.63 2.55 2.15
CA ALA A 57 2.37 3.11 2.59
C ALA A 57 1.24 2.83 1.58
N VAL A 58 0.00 2.92 2.04
CA VAL A 58 -1.19 2.61 1.23
C VAL A 58 -2.35 3.55 1.53
N CYS A 59 -3.05 3.94 0.47
CA CYS A 59 -4.42 4.44 0.53
C CYS A 59 -5.34 3.37 -0.05
N ALA A 60 -6.49 3.14 0.59
CA ALA A 60 -7.46 2.14 0.13
C ALA A 60 -8.87 2.72 -0.04
N TRP A 61 -9.60 2.17 -1.01
CA TRP A 61 -10.99 2.51 -1.32
C TRP A 61 -11.82 1.25 -1.53
N ILE A 62 -13.10 1.30 -1.10
CA ILE A 62 -14.11 0.29 -1.46
C ILE A 62 -15.28 1.01 -2.12
N ASN A 63 -15.64 0.60 -3.33
CA ASN A 63 -16.76 1.19 -4.09
C ASN A 63 -16.70 2.73 -4.19
N GLY A 64 -15.49 3.27 -4.36
CA GLY A 64 -15.24 4.71 -4.45
C GLY A 64 -15.16 5.45 -3.10
N VAL A 65 -15.46 4.78 -1.98
CA VAL A 65 -15.41 5.38 -0.65
C VAL A 65 -14.01 5.19 -0.05
N PRO A 66 -13.33 6.26 0.41
CA PRO A 66 -12.01 6.15 1.03
C PRO A 66 -12.09 5.48 2.39
N LEU A 67 -11.18 4.52 2.64
CA LEU A 67 -11.02 3.85 3.94
C LEU A 67 -9.95 4.52 4.82
N GLY A 68 -9.05 5.28 4.20
CA GLY A 68 -7.98 6.02 4.87
C GLY A 68 -6.58 5.68 4.34
N TYR A 69 -5.59 6.21 5.04
CA TYR A 69 -4.16 6.06 4.77
C TYR A 69 -3.46 5.29 5.89
N ARG A 70 -2.49 4.45 5.54
CA ARG A 70 -1.63 3.72 6.48
C ARG A 70 -0.20 3.68 5.97
N TYR A 71 0.76 3.95 6.84
CA TYR A 71 2.17 3.62 6.66
C TYR A 71 2.47 2.36 7.45
N LEU A 72 3.27 1.44 6.89
CA LEU A 72 3.75 0.26 7.60
C LEU A 72 5.21 0.49 7.96
N MET A 73 5.51 0.58 9.25
CA MET A 73 6.83 0.27 9.77
C MET A 73 6.78 -1.17 10.24
N HIS A 74 7.56 -2.05 9.61
CA HIS A 74 7.85 -3.35 10.20
C HIS A 74 8.50 -3.09 11.57
N ALA A 75 7.85 -3.56 12.63
CA ALA A 75 8.45 -3.61 13.97
C ALA A 75 9.33 -4.87 14.10
#